data_AF-A0A6N4SQF9-F1
#
_entry.id   AF-A0A6N4SQF9-F1
#
_cell.length_a   1.000
_cell.length_b   1.000
_cell.length_c   1.000
_cell.angle_alpha   90.00
_cell.angle_beta   90.00
_cell.angle_gamma   90.00
#
_symmetry.space_group_name_H-M   'P 1'
#
loop_
_entity.id
_entity.type
_entity.pdbx_description
1 polymer ?
#
loop_
_entity_poly.entity_id
_entity_poly.type
_entity_poly.pdbx_seq_one_letter_code
_entity_poly.pdbx_strand_id
1 'polypeptide(L)'
;MKHLTYLLIFPLFIHLSSFGQTNKKHFPNQKPIQADKIDFIDMCSSKIQSDTILSNRKRLTKDQGEYFAQKWTNGKLKGPYKFIPVYFITIYFKDGSKREFRTNSTNLIKEETDWAYEIGDIKFVDTLWGNANIHPINSIKTIFDNYIEYNESTDSKGNKYLMTSSLENLTIITEPSDYELLLNIWMYYSPTDSPTLYLIPELLKKNKPESIEAVKKRIQNKKEWENENTAPYKDLYKLLQQLQE
;
A
#
# COMPACT_ATOMS: atom_id res chain seq x y z
N MET A 1 -52.36 59.12 35.40
CA MET A 1 -51.16 58.29 35.17
C MET A 1 -51.57 56.84 34.96
N LYS A 2 -51.72 56.40 33.71
CA LYS A 2 -51.74 54.99 33.33
C LYS A 2 -51.09 54.87 31.95
N HIS A 3 -50.21 53.89 31.84
CA HIS A 3 -49.17 53.75 30.84
C HIS A 3 -49.68 53.42 29.42
N LEU A 4 -48.92 53.94 28.47
CA LEU A 4 -48.89 53.62 27.06
C LEU A 4 -48.44 52.15 26.87
N THR A 5 -49.28 51.30 26.29
CA THR A 5 -48.88 49.94 25.88
C THR A 5 -49.04 49.84 24.36
N TYR A 6 -47.97 50.14 23.63
CA TYR A 6 -47.82 49.70 22.25
C TYR A 6 -47.34 48.25 22.28
N LEU A 7 -48.14 47.33 21.75
CA LEU A 7 -47.66 45.98 21.43
C LEU A 7 -47.88 45.76 19.94
N LEU A 8 -46.74 45.81 19.22
CA LEU A 8 -46.58 45.59 17.79
C LEU A 8 -47.15 44.24 17.38
N ILE A 9 -48.11 44.24 16.47
CA ILE A 9 -48.55 43.06 15.74
C ILE A 9 -47.54 42.83 14.62
N PHE A 10 -46.64 41.85 14.78
CA PHE A 10 -45.80 41.32 13.71
C PHE A 10 -46.45 40.05 13.15
N PRO A 11 -47.00 40.05 11.92
CA PRO A 11 -47.32 38.81 11.23
C PRO A 11 -46.05 38.22 10.64
N LEU A 12 -45.41 37.29 11.36
CA LEU A 12 -44.27 36.52 10.86
C LEU A 12 -44.79 35.36 9.98
N PHE A 13 -45.27 35.66 8.78
CA PHE A 13 -45.47 34.65 7.74
C PHE A 13 -44.10 34.35 7.09
N ILE A 14 -43.30 33.50 7.72
CA ILE A 14 -42.21 32.83 7.00
C ILE A 14 -42.83 31.59 6.36
N HIS A 15 -43.22 31.74 5.09
CA HIS A 15 -43.42 30.61 4.22
C HIS A 15 -42.13 29.80 4.20
N LEU A 16 -42.14 28.63 4.84
CA LEU A 16 -41.21 27.56 4.53
C LEU A 16 -41.53 27.10 3.11
N SER A 17 -41.01 27.84 2.11
CA SER A 17 -40.84 27.30 0.78
C SER A 17 -39.80 26.18 0.91
N SER A 18 -40.27 24.96 1.17
CA SER A 18 -39.52 23.75 0.88
C SER A 18 -39.39 23.69 -0.64
N PHE A 19 -38.49 24.51 -1.18
CA PHE A 19 -38.00 24.38 -2.54
C PHE A 19 -37.54 22.94 -2.66
N GLY A 20 -38.25 22.18 -3.50
CA GLY A 20 -38.13 20.75 -3.60
C GLY A 20 -36.68 20.35 -3.81
N GLN A 21 -36.07 19.78 -2.77
CA GLN A 21 -35.00 18.79 -2.95
C GLN A 21 -35.63 17.57 -3.62
N THR A 22 -35.80 17.65 -4.94
CA THR A 22 -35.85 16.45 -5.77
C THR A 22 -34.43 15.91 -5.92
N ASN A 23 -33.74 15.70 -4.80
CA ASN A 23 -32.53 14.91 -4.79
C ASN A 23 -32.99 13.47 -4.99
N LYS A 24 -33.01 13.00 -6.24
CA LYS A 24 -32.84 11.56 -6.47
C LYS A 24 -31.68 11.14 -5.58
N LYS A 25 -31.93 10.26 -4.60
CA LYS A 25 -30.88 9.74 -3.73
C LYS A 25 -29.80 9.18 -4.65
N HIS A 26 -28.67 9.89 -4.77
CA HIS A 26 -27.51 9.38 -5.49
C HIS A 26 -26.95 8.25 -4.62
N PHE A 27 -27.41 7.04 -4.87
CA PHE A 27 -26.84 5.87 -4.26
C PHE A 27 -25.40 5.73 -4.79
N PRO A 28 -24.43 5.44 -3.91
CA PRO A 28 -23.08 5.17 -4.34
C PRO A 28 -23.09 3.98 -5.30
N ASN A 29 -22.35 4.10 -6.41
CA ASN A 29 -22.20 2.97 -7.32
C ASN A 29 -21.03 2.10 -6.85
N GLN A 30 -21.34 0.92 -6.32
CA GLN A 30 -20.33 -0.08 -6.03
C GLN A 30 -19.76 -0.61 -7.34
N LYS A 31 -18.49 -0.29 -7.64
CA LYS A 31 -17.85 -0.77 -8.86
C LYS A 31 -17.39 -2.23 -8.66
N PRO A 32 -17.89 -3.21 -9.42
CA PRO A 32 -17.41 -4.59 -9.37
C PRO A 32 -15.88 -4.68 -9.58
N ILE A 33 -15.27 -5.74 -9.06
CA ILE A 33 -13.86 -6.06 -9.33
C ILE A 33 -13.82 -7.30 -10.20
N GLN A 34 -13.17 -7.19 -11.36
CA GLN A 34 -12.91 -8.34 -12.24
C GLN A 34 -11.60 -8.99 -11.80
N ALA A 35 -11.68 -10.21 -11.28
CA ALA A 35 -10.54 -10.85 -10.62
C ALA A 35 -9.37 -11.14 -11.57
N ASP A 36 -9.65 -11.39 -12.85
CA ASP A 36 -8.67 -11.60 -13.91
C ASP A 36 -7.84 -10.34 -14.23
N LYS A 37 -8.32 -9.15 -13.86
CA LYS A 37 -7.62 -7.88 -14.03
C LYS A 37 -6.70 -7.52 -12.86
N ILE A 38 -6.83 -8.22 -11.74
CA ILE A 38 -5.97 -8.01 -10.57
C ILE A 38 -4.57 -8.51 -10.90
N ASP A 39 -3.58 -7.67 -10.62
CA ASP A 39 -2.18 -8.10 -10.61
C ASP A 39 -1.84 -8.66 -9.22
N PHE A 40 -2.00 -7.84 -8.18
CA PHE A 40 -1.83 -8.25 -6.80
C PHE A 40 -2.62 -7.36 -5.84
N ILE A 41 -2.76 -7.81 -4.58
CA ILE A 41 -3.40 -7.04 -3.51
C ILE A 41 -2.46 -6.98 -2.32
N ASP A 42 -2.18 -5.75 -1.88
CA ASP A 42 -1.50 -5.51 -0.62
C ASP A 42 -2.49 -5.09 0.45
N MET A 43 -2.17 -5.48 1.68
CA MET A 43 -2.95 -5.15 2.86
C MET A 43 -2.00 -4.57 3.91
N CYS A 44 -2.40 -3.48 4.54
CA CYS A 44 -1.69 -2.84 5.64
C CYS A 44 -2.58 -2.82 6.89
N SER A 45 -1.97 -2.97 8.06
CA SER A 45 -2.65 -2.95 9.35
C SER A 45 -2.20 -1.75 10.19
N SER A 46 -3.15 -1.03 10.78
CA SER A 46 -2.88 0.00 11.79
C SER A 46 -2.81 -0.58 13.22
N LYS A 47 -3.06 -1.88 13.41
CA LYS A 47 -2.79 -2.55 14.69
C LYS A 47 -1.29 -2.42 14.98
N ILE A 48 -0.94 -1.64 16.00
CA ILE A 48 0.44 -1.47 16.48
C ILE A 48 0.96 -2.87 16.84
N GLN A 49 1.94 -3.37 16.09
CA GLN A 49 2.68 -4.57 16.48
C GLN A 49 3.93 -4.09 17.21
N SER A 50 3.89 -4.12 18.53
CA SER A 50 4.98 -3.57 19.35
C SER A 50 6.23 -4.46 19.39
N ASP A 51 6.15 -5.77 19.06
CA ASP A 51 7.25 -6.69 19.39
C ASP A 51 7.45 -7.87 18.41
N THR A 52 6.89 -7.81 17.20
CA THR A 52 7.07 -8.90 16.21
C THR A 52 7.66 -8.38 14.91
N ILE A 53 8.62 -9.15 14.35
CA ILE A 53 9.22 -8.99 13.00
C ILE A 53 8.16 -9.01 11.87
N LEU A 54 6.91 -9.32 12.22
CA LEU A 54 5.78 -9.29 11.31
C LEU A 54 5.48 -7.85 10.88
N SER A 55 5.75 -7.60 9.61
CA SER A 55 5.44 -6.32 8.98
C SER A 55 3.97 -5.95 9.11
N ASN A 56 3.73 -4.65 9.24
CA ASN A 56 2.39 -4.07 9.12
C ASN A 56 1.84 -4.16 7.69
N ARG A 57 2.61 -4.69 6.72
CA ARG A 57 2.20 -4.93 5.33
C ARG A 57 2.31 -6.41 4.97
N LYS A 58 1.27 -6.92 4.32
CA LYS A 58 1.17 -8.29 3.80
C LYS A 58 0.67 -8.28 2.36
N ARG A 59 0.94 -9.37 1.64
CA ARG A 59 0.42 -9.59 0.29
C ARG A 59 -0.58 -10.74 0.30
N LEU A 60 -1.77 -10.51 -0.26
CA LEU A 60 -2.74 -11.58 -0.44
C LEU A 60 -2.25 -12.55 -1.51
N THR A 61 -2.54 -13.84 -1.33
CA THR A 61 -2.38 -14.83 -2.40
C THR A 61 -3.36 -14.53 -3.54
N LYS A 62 -3.13 -15.14 -4.72
CA LYS A 62 -4.05 -15.03 -5.85
C LYS A 62 -5.47 -15.44 -5.45
N ASP A 63 -5.63 -16.59 -4.82
CA ASP A 63 -6.93 -17.11 -4.37
C ASP A 63 -7.61 -16.18 -3.35
N GLN A 64 -6.84 -15.60 -2.43
CA GLN A 64 -7.35 -14.59 -1.50
C GLN A 64 -7.81 -13.32 -2.22
N GLY A 65 -7.08 -12.90 -3.25
CA GLY A 65 -7.45 -11.75 -4.08
C GLY A 65 -8.72 -11.97 -4.89
N GLU A 66 -8.86 -13.16 -5.49
CA GLU A 66 -10.08 -13.59 -6.19
C GLU A 66 -11.27 -13.64 -5.21
N TYR A 67 -11.07 -14.20 -4.02
CA TYR A 67 -12.09 -14.29 -2.99
C TYR A 67 -12.50 -12.90 -2.46
N PHE A 68 -11.53 -12.00 -2.25
CA PHE A 68 -11.79 -10.61 -1.90
C PHE A 68 -12.62 -9.89 -2.97
N ALA A 69 -12.24 -10.02 -4.25
CA ALA A 69 -12.95 -9.42 -5.37
C ALA A 69 -14.41 -9.90 -5.45
N GLN A 70 -14.62 -11.20 -5.23
CA GLN A 70 -15.95 -11.79 -5.17
C GLN A 70 -16.77 -11.24 -4.00
N LYS A 71 -16.20 -11.14 -2.80
CA LYS A 71 -16.91 -10.64 -1.61
C LYS A 71 -17.23 -9.16 -1.71
N TRP A 72 -16.32 -8.35 -2.24
CA TRP A 72 -16.60 -6.95 -2.54
C TRP A 72 -17.72 -6.83 -3.57
N THR A 73 -17.62 -7.48 -4.73
CA THR A 73 -18.59 -7.35 -5.81
C THR A 73 -20.02 -7.74 -5.38
N ASN A 74 -20.15 -8.69 -4.45
CA ASN A 74 -21.44 -9.12 -3.91
C ASN A 74 -21.79 -8.47 -2.55
N GLY A 75 -21.05 -7.43 -2.15
CA GLY A 75 -21.20 -6.78 -0.87
C GLY A 75 -22.55 -6.07 -0.74
N LYS A 76 -23.13 -6.11 0.46
CA LYS A 76 -24.43 -5.45 0.71
C LYS A 76 -24.20 -4.02 1.17
N LEU A 77 -24.77 -3.04 0.47
CA LEU A 77 -24.76 -1.65 0.90
C LEU A 77 -25.39 -1.52 2.30
N LYS A 78 -24.62 -0.98 3.25
CA LYS A 78 -25.11 -0.62 4.58
C LYS A 78 -25.59 0.81 4.67
N GLY A 79 -24.94 1.71 3.93
CA GLY A 79 -25.19 3.13 4.00
C GLY A 79 -23.95 3.91 4.46
N PRO A 80 -24.10 5.22 4.71
CA PRO A 80 -23.03 6.02 5.31
C PRO A 80 -22.72 5.49 6.72
N TYR A 81 -21.45 5.27 7.02
CA TYR A 81 -21.03 4.71 8.31
C TYR A 81 -19.69 5.30 8.72
N LYS A 82 -19.49 5.62 10.00
CA LYS A 82 -18.18 6.09 10.51
C LYS A 82 -17.48 4.99 11.31
N PHE A 83 -16.23 4.70 10.99
CA PHE A 83 -15.35 3.81 11.76
C PHE A 83 -13.90 4.28 11.67
N ILE A 84 -13.10 3.85 12.64
CA ILE A 84 -11.63 3.97 12.59
C ILE A 84 -11.11 2.78 11.76
N PRO A 85 -10.38 3.03 10.65
CA PRO A 85 -9.79 1.95 9.86
C PRO A 85 -8.76 1.17 10.67
N VAL A 86 -8.87 -0.15 10.59
CA VAL A 86 -7.91 -1.10 11.14
C VAL A 86 -7.03 -1.66 10.03
N TYR A 87 -7.62 -1.90 8.85
CA TYR A 87 -6.88 -2.34 7.67
C TYR A 87 -7.11 -1.41 6.49
N PHE A 88 -6.06 -1.29 5.68
CA PHE A 88 -6.05 -0.65 4.39
C PHE A 88 -5.73 -1.71 3.35
N ILE A 89 -6.50 -1.79 2.27
CA ILE A 89 -6.34 -2.78 1.20
C ILE A 89 -6.15 -2.01 -0.09
N THR A 90 -5.06 -2.28 -0.81
CA THR A 90 -4.80 -1.67 -2.12
C THR A 90 -4.75 -2.76 -3.17
N ILE A 91 -5.65 -2.68 -4.14
CA ILE A 91 -5.64 -3.54 -5.32
C ILE A 91 -4.84 -2.84 -6.40
N TYR A 92 -3.86 -3.54 -6.95
CA TYR A 92 -3.12 -3.13 -8.13
C TYR A 92 -3.62 -3.94 -9.32
N PHE A 93 -4.01 -3.24 -10.38
CA PHE A 93 -4.50 -3.85 -11.61
C PHE A 93 -3.37 -3.96 -12.63
N LYS A 94 -3.52 -4.93 -13.55
CA LYS A 94 -2.55 -5.18 -14.63
C LYS A 94 -2.38 -4.00 -15.59
N ASP A 95 -3.36 -3.09 -15.64
CA ASP A 95 -3.29 -1.86 -16.42
C ASP A 95 -2.55 -0.72 -15.71
N GLY A 96 -2.01 -0.97 -14.51
CA GLY A 96 -1.30 0.01 -13.68
C GLY A 96 -2.21 0.86 -12.81
N SER A 97 -3.54 0.76 -12.95
CA SER A 97 -4.47 1.46 -12.06
C SER A 97 -4.50 0.82 -10.67
N LYS A 98 -4.99 1.56 -9.67
CA LYS A 98 -5.17 1.05 -8.31
C LYS A 98 -6.53 1.44 -7.72
N ARG A 99 -7.00 0.63 -6.78
CA ARG A 99 -8.18 0.92 -5.95
C ARG A 99 -7.83 0.70 -4.49
N GLU A 100 -8.21 1.66 -3.65
CA GLU A 100 -7.87 1.66 -2.22
C GLU A 100 -9.14 1.45 -1.41
N PHE A 101 -9.01 0.66 -0.34
CA PHE A 101 -10.10 0.36 0.56
C PHE A 101 -9.66 0.49 2.01
N ARG A 102 -10.60 0.83 2.86
CA ARG A 102 -10.44 0.89 4.31
C ARG A 102 -11.52 0.05 4.98
N THR A 103 -11.12 -0.71 5.99
CA THR A 103 -12.02 -1.59 6.74
C THR A 103 -11.62 -1.58 8.22
N ASN A 104 -12.58 -1.87 9.08
CA ASN A 104 -12.36 -2.14 10.50
C ASN A 104 -12.13 -3.65 10.72
N SER A 105 -11.99 -4.10 11.97
CA SER A 105 -11.97 -5.53 12.35
C SER A 105 -13.35 -6.20 12.28
N THR A 106 -14.25 -5.72 11.39
CA THR A 106 -15.53 -6.36 11.10
C THR A 106 -15.63 -6.63 9.60
N ASN A 107 -16.82 -6.90 9.09
CA ASN A 107 -17.07 -7.08 7.66
C ASN A 107 -17.38 -5.77 6.92
N LEU A 108 -17.04 -4.60 7.47
CA LEU A 108 -17.43 -3.30 6.90
C LEU A 108 -16.27 -2.67 6.15
N ILE A 109 -16.46 -2.43 4.86
CA ILE A 109 -15.44 -1.89 3.96
C ILE A 109 -15.93 -0.65 3.22
N LYS A 110 -15.00 0.24 2.88
CA LYS A 110 -15.22 1.45 2.07
C LYS A 110 -14.10 1.58 1.04
N GLU A 111 -14.37 2.20 -0.10
CA GLU A 111 -13.38 2.44 -1.17
C GLU A 111 -12.93 3.92 -1.20
N GLU A 112 -13.82 4.86 -1.49
CA GLU A 112 -13.45 6.29 -1.58
C GLU A 112 -14.30 7.20 -0.67
N THR A 113 -15.48 6.73 -0.30
CA THR A 113 -16.51 7.54 0.37
C THR A 113 -16.77 7.04 1.80
N ASP A 114 -17.75 7.63 2.48
CA ASP A 114 -18.24 7.13 3.76
C ASP A 114 -19.30 6.04 3.64
N TRP A 115 -19.62 5.62 2.42
CA TRP A 115 -20.55 4.52 2.18
C TRP A 115 -19.88 3.18 2.44
N ALA A 116 -20.41 2.46 3.43
CA ALA A 116 -19.92 1.15 3.83
C ALA A 116 -20.73 0.03 3.18
N TYR A 117 -20.02 -1.06 2.91
CA TYR A 117 -20.57 -2.32 2.42
C TYR A 117 -20.22 -3.43 3.40
N GLU A 118 -21.16 -4.34 3.63
CA GLU A 118 -20.88 -5.60 4.32
C GLU A 118 -20.32 -6.63 3.33
N ILE A 119 -19.14 -7.15 3.62
CA ILE A 119 -18.44 -8.14 2.81
C ILE A 119 -18.12 -9.40 3.64
N GLY A 120 -18.78 -10.52 3.31
CA GLY A 120 -18.59 -11.76 4.06
C GLY A 120 -19.04 -11.69 5.53
N ASP A 121 -18.51 -12.59 6.34
CA ASP A 121 -18.77 -12.63 7.79
C ASP A 121 -17.86 -11.66 8.57
N ILE A 122 -18.19 -11.41 9.83
CA ILE A 122 -17.50 -10.42 10.69
C ILE A 122 -15.98 -10.67 10.84
N LYS A 123 -15.51 -11.91 10.64
CA LYS A 123 -14.09 -12.30 10.76
C LYS A 123 -13.38 -12.34 9.40
N PHE A 124 -14.09 -12.09 8.31
CA PHE A 124 -13.57 -12.22 6.95
C PHE A 124 -12.25 -11.48 6.76
N VAL A 125 -12.22 -10.19 7.12
CA VAL A 125 -11.04 -9.33 6.94
C VAL A 125 -9.88 -9.73 7.85
N ASP A 126 -10.15 -10.05 9.12
CA ASP A 126 -9.13 -10.54 10.04
C ASP A 126 -8.53 -11.87 9.56
N THR A 127 -9.35 -12.73 8.95
CA THR A 127 -8.93 -14.03 8.40
C THR A 127 -8.09 -13.85 7.13
N LEU A 128 -8.46 -12.92 6.25
CA LEU A 128 -7.62 -12.51 5.12
C LEU A 128 -6.24 -12.05 5.60
N TRP A 129 -6.21 -11.15 6.60
CA TRP A 129 -4.95 -10.67 7.17
C TRP A 129 -4.11 -11.77 7.82
N GLY A 130 -4.73 -12.63 8.63
CA GLY A 130 -4.07 -13.71 9.35
C GLY A 130 -3.37 -14.68 8.41
N ASN A 131 -4.00 -14.98 7.28
CA ASN A 131 -3.55 -15.98 6.30
C ASN A 131 -2.76 -15.38 5.13
N ALA A 132 -2.55 -14.06 5.09
CA ALA A 132 -1.79 -13.42 4.01
C ALA A 132 -0.29 -13.64 4.17
N ASN A 133 0.42 -13.65 3.03
CA ASN A 133 1.86 -13.84 2.98
C ASN A 133 2.59 -12.61 3.54
N ILE A 134 3.77 -12.85 4.10
CA ILE A 134 4.73 -11.77 4.42
C ILE A 134 4.98 -10.98 3.14
N HIS A 135 4.89 -9.65 3.22
CA HIS A 135 5.12 -8.83 2.03
C HIS A 135 6.59 -8.96 1.56
N PRO A 136 6.86 -9.09 0.24
CA PRO A 136 8.18 -9.44 -0.28
C PRO A 136 9.32 -8.53 0.20
N ILE A 137 9.07 -7.23 0.35
CA ILE A 137 10.09 -6.29 0.83
C ILE A 137 10.62 -6.64 2.22
N ASN A 138 9.81 -7.24 3.08
CA ASN A 138 10.26 -7.59 4.44
C ASN A 138 11.15 -8.82 4.42
N SER A 139 10.85 -9.79 3.56
CA SER A 139 11.72 -10.94 3.35
C SER A 139 13.08 -10.49 2.81
N ILE A 140 13.09 -9.56 1.86
CA ILE A 140 14.31 -8.91 1.35
C ILE A 140 15.07 -8.22 2.50
N LYS A 141 14.37 -7.41 3.31
CA LYS A 141 14.94 -6.69 4.44
C LYS A 141 15.57 -7.63 5.47
N THR A 142 14.85 -8.65 5.92
CA THR A 142 15.34 -9.64 6.90
C THR A 142 16.62 -10.32 6.42
N ILE A 143 16.67 -10.73 5.15
CA ILE A 143 17.87 -11.37 4.60
C ILE A 143 19.06 -10.40 4.57
N PHE A 144 18.82 -9.15 4.19
CA PHE A 144 19.87 -8.14 4.14
C PHE A 144 20.36 -7.73 5.53
N ASP A 145 19.45 -7.56 6.49
CA ASP A 145 19.79 -7.27 7.88
C ASP A 145 20.62 -8.40 8.51
N ASN A 146 20.21 -9.66 8.33
CA ASN A 146 20.98 -10.82 8.81
C ASN A 146 22.37 -10.90 8.17
N TYR A 147 22.48 -10.58 6.87
CA TYR A 147 23.77 -10.50 6.19
C TYR A 147 24.69 -9.45 6.83
N ILE A 148 24.16 -8.26 7.13
CA ILE A 148 24.92 -7.18 7.79
C ILE A 148 25.31 -7.56 9.22
N GLU A 149 24.36 -8.07 10.01
CA GLU A 149 24.53 -8.30 11.45
C GLU A 149 25.45 -9.50 11.73
N TYR A 150 25.24 -10.61 11.03
CA TYR A 150 25.91 -11.87 11.32
C TYR A 150 27.06 -12.17 10.37
N ASN A 151 27.32 -11.30 9.38
CA ASN A 151 28.17 -11.62 8.24
C ASN A 151 27.80 -12.99 7.65
N GLU A 152 26.49 -13.28 7.65
CA GLU A 152 25.96 -14.61 7.36
C GLU A 152 26.41 -15.04 5.96
N SER A 153 26.93 -16.27 5.86
CA SER A 153 27.14 -16.90 4.56
C SER A 153 25.77 -17.02 3.88
N THR A 154 25.62 -16.19 2.87
CA THR A 154 24.49 -16.10 1.95
C THR A 154 24.42 -17.30 1.00
N ASP A 155 25.30 -18.29 1.19
CA ASP A 155 25.30 -19.59 0.52
C ASP A 155 24.20 -20.53 1.05
N SER A 156 23.48 -20.09 2.09
CA SER A 156 22.19 -20.64 2.49
C SER A 156 21.24 -20.69 1.27
N LYS A 157 21.05 -21.89 0.71
CA LYS A 157 20.12 -22.13 -0.42
C LYS A 157 18.72 -21.57 -0.14
N GLY A 158 18.29 -21.59 1.13
CA GLY A 158 17.02 -21.02 1.59
C GLY A 158 16.96 -19.51 1.45
N ASN A 159 17.97 -18.79 1.94
CA ASN A 159 18.03 -17.33 1.84
C ASN A 159 18.11 -16.88 0.38
N LYS A 160 18.90 -17.58 -0.45
CA LYS A 160 18.98 -17.28 -1.89
C LYS A 160 17.63 -17.46 -2.58
N TYR A 161 16.94 -18.58 -2.34
CA TYR A 161 15.61 -18.82 -2.91
C TYR A 161 14.61 -17.76 -2.45
N LEU A 162 14.61 -17.42 -1.17
CA LEU A 162 13.69 -16.42 -0.60
C LEU A 162 13.99 -15.01 -1.13
N MET A 163 15.26 -14.60 -1.24
CA MET A 163 15.64 -13.32 -1.84
C MET A 163 15.19 -13.24 -3.30
N THR A 164 15.48 -14.28 -4.09
CA THR A 164 15.10 -14.35 -5.51
C THR A 164 13.59 -14.23 -5.68
N SER A 165 12.84 -15.12 -5.02
CA SER A 165 11.38 -15.13 -5.11
C SER A 165 10.77 -13.83 -4.60
N SER A 166 11.34 -13.21 -3.56
CA SER A 166 10.84 -11.93 -3.05
C SER A 166 11.10 -10.79 -4.03
N LEU A 167 12.27 -10.72 -4.66
CA LEU A 167 12.58 -9.72 -5.69
C LEU A 167 11.70 -9.90 -6.93
N GLU A 168 11.45 -11.14 -7.37
CA GLU A 168 10.56 -11.44 -8.50
C GLU A 168 9.10 -11.05 -8.21
N ASN A 169 8.65 -11.25 -6.96
CA ASN A 169 7.30 -10.91 -6.55
C ASN A 169 7.16 -9.42 -6.16
N LEU A 170 8.24 -8.68 -5.94
CA LEU A 170 8.18 -7.24 -5.69
C LEU A 170 8.02 -6.51 -7.02
N THR A 171 6.82 -6.00 -7.29
CA THR A 171 6.46 -5.36 -8.57
C THR A 171 6.42 -3.84 -8.50
N ILE A 172 5.93 -3.30 -7.38
CA ILE A 172 5.80 -1.86 -7.13
C ILE A 172 6.46 -1.54 -5.81
N ILE A 173 7.19 -0.42 -5.78
CA ILE A 173 7.81 0.12 -4.57
C ILE A 173 7.03 1.37 -4.17
N THR A 174 6.45 1.35 -2.97
CA THR A 174 5.57 2.43 -2.51
C THR A 174 6.22 3.34 -1.48
N GLU A 175 7.17 2.82 -0.70
CA GLU A 175 7.79 3.57 0.39
C GLU A 175 9.19 4.07 -0.01
N PRO A 176 9.53 5.35 0.26
CA PRO A 176 10.86 5.88 -0.01
C PRO A 176 12.01 5.08 0.64
N SER A 177 11.78 4.52 1.84
CA SER A 177 12.76 3.67 2.54
C SER A 177 13.04 2.36 1.81
N ASP A 178 12.07 1.83 1.07
CA ASP A 178 12.21 0.58 0.34
C ASP A 178 13.15 0.76 -0.87
N TYR A 179 13.13 1.94 -1.51
CA TYR A 179 14.12 2.28 -2.53
C TYR A 179 15.54 2.34 -1.95
N GLU A 180 15.70 2.95 -0.77
CA GLU A 180 17.00 3.01 -0.10
C GLU A 180 17.52 1.61 0.25
N LEU A 181 16.65 0.73 0.77
CA LEU A 181 16.98 -0.67 1.02
C LEU A 181 17.43 -1.37 -0.26
N LEU A 182 16.66 -1.28 -1.34
CA LEU A 182 17.00 -1.94 -2.61
C LEU A 182 18.30 -1.41 -3.22
N LEU A 183 18.56 -0.10 -3.13
CA LEU A 183 19.82 0.48 -3.59
C LEU A 183 20.99 -0.03 -2.74
N ASN A 184 20.85 -0.06 -1.41
CA ASN A 184 21.90 -0.60 -0.54
C ASN A 184 22.16 -2.08 -0.80
N ILE A 185 21.12 -2.88 -1.09
CA ILE A 185 21.28 -4.27 -1.51
C ILE A 185 22.03 -4.33 -2.85
N TRP A 186 21.59 -3.58 -3.86
CA TRP A 186 22.26 -3.57 -5.16
C TRP A 186 23.73 -3.16 -5.07
N MET A 187 24.07 -2.23 -4.18
CA MET A 187 25.44 -1.77 -3.97
C MET A 187 26.28 -2.77 -3.15
N TYR A 188 25.73 -3.32 -2.07
CA TYR A 188 26.54 -3.95 -1.01
C TYR A 188 26.22 -5.42 -0.74
N TYR A 189 25.11 -5.92 -1.27
CA TYR A 189 24.80 -7.33 -1.20
C TYR A 189 25.61 -8.06 -2.27
N SER A 190 26.86 -8.41 -1.92
CA SER A 190 27.83 -9.08 -2.78
C SER A 190 28.00 -10.60 -2.59
N PRO A 191 27.00 -11.41 -2.17
CA PRO A 191 27.13 -12.87 -2.22
C PRO A 191 27.50 -13.33 -3.63
N THR A 192 28.68 -13.94 -3.76
CA THR A 192 29.27 -14.38 -5.04
C THR A 192 28.38 -15.33 -5.84
N ASP A 193 27.42 -15.98 -5.17
CA ASP A 193 26.51 -16.95 -5.76
C ASP A 193 25.08 -16.43 -5.99
N SER A 194 24.79 -15.13 -5.82
CA SER A 194 23.43 -14.59 -6.02
C SER A 194 23.29 -13.81 -7.34
N PRO A 195 23.02 -14.48 -8.49
CA PRO A 195 22.86 -13.82 -9.78
C PRO A 195 21.52 -13.08 -9.88
N THR A 196 20.99 -12.52 -8.79
CA THR A 196 19.64 -11.91 -8.71
C THR A 196 19.69 -10.40 -8.67
N LEU A 197 20.88 -9.79 -8.51
CA LEU A 197 21.03 -8.35 -8.44
C LEU A 197 20.54 -7.63 -9.70
N TYR A 198 20.47 -8.32 -10.85
CA TYR A 198 19.87 -7.76 -12.07
C TYR A 198 18.37 -7.46 -11.92
N LEU A 199 17.67 -8.13 -10.99
CA LEU A 199 16.25 -7.89 -10.74
C LEU A 199 16.00 -6.50 -10.13
N ILE A 200 16.97 -5.94 -9.39
CA ILE A 200 16.80 -4.63 -8.75
C ILE A 200 16.76 -3.51 -9.80
N PRO A 201 17.72 -3.37 -10.74
CA PRO A 201 17.60 -2.41 -11.82
C PRO A 201 16.32 -2.57 -12.65
N GLU A 202 15.87 -3.79 -12.93
CA GLU A 202 14.61 -4.02 -13.65
C GLU A 202 13.39 -3.56 -12.84
N LEU A 203 13.38 -3.76 -11.52
CA LEU A 203 12.34 -3.25 -10.64
C LEU A 203 12.36 -1.72 -10.56
N LEU A 204 13.54 -1.09 -10.48
CA LEU A 204 13.68 0.36 -10.47
C LEU A 204 13.20 0.98 -11.80
N LYS A 205 13.48 0.33 -12.94
CA LYS A 205 12.94 0.77 -14.25
C LYS A 205 11.41 0.77 -14.29
N LYS A 206 10.76 -0.20 -13.65
CA LYS A 206 9.29 -0.23 -13.55
C LYS A 206 8.72 0.90 -12.69
N ASN A 207 9.51 1.43 -11.75
CA ASN A 207 9.15 2.51 -10.84
C ASN A 207 9.98 3.78 -11.14
N LYS A 208 10.09 4.15 -12.43
CA LYS A 208 11.12 5.06 -12.98
C LYS A 208 11.20 6.42 -12.28
N PRO A 209 10.11 7.21 -12.12
CA PRO A 209 10.21 8.57 -11.56
C PRO A 209 10.76 8.57 -10.13
N GLU A 210 10.19 7.74 -9.27
CA GLU A 210 10.58 7.61 -7.87
C GLU A 210 11.98 7.00 -7.73
N SER A 211 12.34 6.06 -8.61
CA SER A 211 13.68 5.45 -8.64
C SER A 211 14.77 6.45 -8.99
N ILE A 212 14.53 7.32 -9.99
CA ILE A 212 15.46 8.40 -10.36
C ILE A 212 15.71 9.30 -9.15
N GLU A 213 14.65 9.72 -8.47
CA GLU A 213 14.78 10.58 -7.29
C GLU A 213 15.49 9.89 -6.13
N ALA A 214 15.21 8.60 -5.89
CA ALA A 214 15.91 7.81 -4.89
C ALA A 214 17.41 7.68 -5.19
N VAL A 215 17.79 7.42 -6.45
CA VAL A 215 19.20 7.33 -6.86
C VAL A 215 19.90 8.69 -6.71
N LYS A 216 19.29 9.78 -7.16
CA LYS A 216 19.85 11.14 -6.97
C LYS A 216 20.05 11.44 -5.49
N LYS A 217 19.05 11.17 -4.66
CA LYS A 217 19.14 11.35 -3.21
C LYS A 217 20.27 10.49 -2.63
N ARG A 218 20.45 9.27 -3.10
CA ARG A 218 21.51 8.38 -2.62
C ARG A 218 22.92 8.87 -2.99
N ILE A 219 23.09 9.42 -4.20
CA ILE A 219 24.32 10.07 -4.66
C ILE A 219 24.61 11.31 -3.79
N GLN A 220 23.61 12.15 -3.51
CA GLN A 220 23.78 13.32 -2.65
C GLN A 220 24.16 12.95 -1.21
N ASN A 221 23.70 11.79 -0.73
CA ASN A 221 23.97 11.27 0.61
C ASN A 221 25.08 10.20 0.61
N LYS A 222 26.21 10.50 -0.05
CA LYS A 222 27.41 9.65 -0.02
C LYS A 222 27.87 9.39 1.41
N LYS A 223 28.24 8.14 1.72
CA LYS A 223 28.84 7.79 3.03
C LYS A 223 30.33 8.14 3.02
N GLU A 224 30.89 8.44 4.19
CA GLU A 224 32.29 8.90 4.31
C GLU A 224 33.31 7.91 3.74
N TRP A 225 33.03 6.62 3.83
CA TRP A 225 33.89 5.55 3.34
C TRP A 225 33.72 5.24 1.84
N GLU A 226 32.76 5.88 1.16
CA GLU A 226 32.49 5.68 -0.28
C GLU A 226 33.37 6.57 -1.15
N ASN A 227 33.84 6.03 -2.28
CA ASN A 227 34.70 6.73 -3.22
C ASN A 227 33.99 6.93 -4.57
N GLU A 228 34.04 8.17 -5.08
CA GLU A 228 33.43 8.57 -6.36
C GLU A 228 34.01 7.84 -7.57
N ASN A 229 35.24 7.32 -7.43
CA ASN A 229 35.97 6.70 -8.52
C ASN A 229 35.91 5.17 -8.52
N THR A 230 35.31 4.54 -7.49
CA THR A 230 35.26 3.08 -7.37
C THR A 230 33.85 2.55 -7.17
N ALA A 231 33.61 1.33 -7.64
CA ALA A 231 32.40 0.58 -7.32
C ALA A 231 32.31 0.30 -5.81
N PRO A 232 31.09 0.14 -5.26
CA PRO A 232 29.80 0.22 -5.96
C PRO A 232 29.27 1.66 -6.10
N TYR A 233 29.84 2.65 -5.39
CA TYR A 233 29.33 4.02 -5.40
C TYR A 233 29.35 4.68 -6.78
N LYS A 234 30.46 4.54 -7.52
CA LYS A 234 30.58 5.04 -8.89
C LYS A 234 29.48 4.51 -9.81
N ASP A 235 29.01 3.29 -9.59
CA ASP A 235 28.02 2.65 -10.45
C ASP A 235 26.62 3.24 -10.28
N LEU A 236 26.35 4.01 -9.23
CA LEU A 236 25.10 4.77 -9.07
C LEU A 236 24.87 5.76 -10.22
N TYR A 237 25.93 6.39 -10.74
CA TYR A 237 25.81 7.30 -11.89
C TYR A 237 25.41 6.55 -13.17
N LYS A 238 25.94 5.34 -13.36
CA LYS A 238 25.56 4.47 -14.47
C LYS A 238 24.12 4.00 -14.34
N LEU A 239 23.69 3.61 -13.13
CA LEU A 239 22.31 3.24 -12.84
C LEU A 239 21.37 4.43 -13.09
N LEU A 240 21.74 5.64 -12.66
CA LEU A 240 20.96 6.85 -12.90
C LEU A 240 20.78 7.11 -14.40
N GLN A 241 21.85 7.00 -15.18
CA GLN A 241 21.79 7.15 -16.64
C GLN A 241 20.85 6.12 -17.26
N GLN A 242 20.97 4.84 -16.89
CA GLN A 242 20.09 3.77 -17.37
C GLN A 242 18.62 3.98 -17.01
N LEU A 243 18.34 4.64 -15.88
CA LEU A 243 16.98 4.99 -15.47
C LEU A 243 16.48 6.28 -16.13
N GLN A 244 17.32 7.06 -16.82
CA GLN A 244 16.91 8.28 -17.52
C GLN A 244 16.62 8.03 -19.00
N GLU A 245 17.32 7.08 -19.60
CA GLU A 245 17.04 6.51 -20.94
C GLU A 245 15.65 5.84 -20.96
#